data_AF-A0A553K9E5-F1
#
_entry.id   AF-A0A553K9E5-F1
#
_cell.length_a   1.000
_cell.length_b   1.000
_cell.length_c   1.000
_cell.angle_alpha   90.00
_cell.angle_beta   90.00
_cell.angle_gamma   90.00
#
_symmetry.space_group_name_H-M   'P 1'
#
loop_
_entity.id
_entity.type
_entity.pdbx_description
1 polymer ?
#
loop_
_entity_poly.entity_id
_entity_poly.type
_entity_poly.pdbx_seq_one_letter_code
_entity_poly.pdbx_strand_id
1 'polypeptide(L)'
;LDELQSNNEAEYAAFYFLLEQIEHLGVHHLPVVFRGDAHVVLHQLSNDWPVFSDEGRWVERIEQKMKKLRISPIYEPINRKENSEADQLATQALRGKIIVSTIQLERE
;
A
#
# COMPACT_ATOMS: atom_id res chain seq x y z
N LEU A 1 4.57 -15.98 3.46
CA LEU A 1 4.73 -15.54 2.05
C LEU A 1 4.20 -16.58 1.06
N ASP A 2 3.96 -17.84 1.48
CA ASP A 2 3.44 -18.93 0.64
C ASP A 2 1.93 -18.87 0.27
N GLU A 3 1.25 -17.74 0.46
CA GLU A 3 -0.20 -17.62 0.19
C GLU A 3 -0.56 -16.57 -0.87
N LEU A 4 0.41 -15.83 -1.41
CA LEU A 4 0.18 -14.85 -2.48
C LEU A 4 0.37 -15.53 -3.83
N GLN A 5 -0.69 -15.58 -4.63
CA GLN A 5 -0.75 -16.33 -5.87
C GLN A 5 -0.35 -15.51 -7.10
N SER A 6 -0.28 -14.18 -6.98
CA SER A 6 0.06 -13.27 -8.09
C SER A 6 0.78 -12.00 -7.64
N ASN A 7 1.39 -11.28 -8.60
CA ASN A 7 1.99 -9.97 -8.35
C ASN A 7 0.95 -8.95 -7.86
N ASN A 8 -0.22 -8.91 -8.52
CA ASN A 8 -1.32 -8.04 -8.10
C ASN A 8 -1.73 -8.33 -6.65
N GLU A 9 -1.77 -9.61 -6.27
CA GLU A 9 -2.10 -9.99 -4.89
C GLU A 9 -1.06 -9.49 -3.89
N ALA A 10 0.22 -9.57 -4.24
CA ALA A 10 1.29 -9.02 -3.42
C ALA A 10 1.20 -7.49 -3.27
N GLU A 11 0.82 -6.78 -4.35
CA GLU A 11 0.59 -5.35 -4.33
C GLU A 11 -0.61 -4.98 -3.45
N TYR A 12 -1.71 -5.74 -3.54
CA TYR A 12 -2.87 -5.59 -2.66
C TYR A 12 -2.54 -5.82 -1.19
N ALA A 13 -1.77 -6.88 -0.89
CA ALA A 13 -1.33 -7.18 0.47
C ALA A 13 -0.41 -6.08 1.01
N ALA A 14 0.50 -5.55 0.17
CA ALA A 14 1.36 -4.43 0.52
C ALA A 14 0.55 -3.15 0.80
N PHE A 15 -0.48 -2.89 0.00
CA PHE A 15 -1.39 -1.76 0.22
C PHE A 15 -2.16 -1.90 1.54
N TYR A 16 -2.69 -3.10 1.83
CA TYR A 16 -3.37 -3.35 3.10
C TYR A 16 -2.43 -3.16 4.30
N PHE A 17 -1.19 -3.63 4.20
CA PHE A 17 -0.17 -3.41 5.22
C PHE A 17 0.14 -1.92 5.42
N LEU A 18 0.18 -1.12 4.35
CA LEU A 18 0.32 0.34 4.44
C LEU A 18 -0.83 0.95 5.28
N LEU A 19 -2.08 0.49 5.12
CA LEU A 19 -3.20 0.96 5.95
C LEU A 19 -3.04 0.58 7.43
N GLU A 20 -2.41 -0.55 7.75
CA GLU A 20 -2.08 -0.90 9.13
C GLU A 20 -1.03 0.07 9.71
N GLN A 21 -0.03 0.46 8.93
CA GLN A 21 0.95 1.45 9.36
C GLN A 21 0.30 2.82 9.60
N ILE A 22 -0.61 3.24 8.71
CA ILE A 22 -1.38 4.47 8.86
C ILE A 22 -2.24 4.44 10.14
N GLU A 23 -2.88 3.32 10.45
CA GLU A 23 -3.61 3.12 11.71
C GLU A 23 -2.67 3.21 12.93
N HIS A 24 -1.48 2.59 12.87
CA HIS A 24 -0.49 2.67 13.94
C HIS A 24 0.04 4.10 14.18
N LEU A 25 0.12 4.91 13.11
CA LEU A 25 0.46 6.32 13.20
C LEU A 25 -0.69 7.19 13.74
N GLY A 26 -1.87 6.62 13.99
CA GLY A 26 -3.05 7.33 14.50
C GLY A 26 -3.73 8.23 13.47
N VAL A 27 -3.48 8.00 12.17
CA VAL A 27 -4.08 8.79 11.10
C VAL A 27 -5.53 8.33 10.88
N HIS A 28 -6.46 9.24 11.16
CA HIS A 28 -7.89 9.04 10.97
C HIS A 28 -8.55 10.33 10.48
N HIS A 29 -9.69 10.22 9.79
CA HIS A 29 -10.53 11.36 9.37
C HIS A 29 -9.83 12.41 8.50
N LEU A 30 -8.83 11.99 7.72
CA LEU A 30 -8.00 12.88 6.90
C LEU A 30 -7.92 12.39 5.45
N PRO A 31 -7.72 13.30 4.49
CA PRO A 31 -7.33 12.92 3.14
C PRO A 31 -5.92 12.33 3.16
N VAL A 32 -5.73 11.22 2.45
CA VAL A 32 -4.42 10.55 2.30
C VAL A 32 -4.16 10.32 0.82
N VAL A 33 -3.00 10.78 0.37
CA VAL A 33 -2.54 10.58 -1.01
C VAL A 33 -1.70 9.32 -1.09
N PHE A 34 -2.20 8.31 -1.81
CA PHE A 34 -1.50 7.06 -2.09
C PHE A 34 -0.80 7.14 -3.44
N ARG A 35 0.53 7.06 -3.42
CA ARG A 35 1.39 7.09 -4.61
C ARG A 35 2.04 5.74 -4.84
N GLY A 36 2.01 5.23 -6.06
CA GLY A 36 2.69 3.99 -6.42
C GLY A 36 2.67 3.70 -7.92
N ASP A 37 3.46 2.72 -8.35
CA ASP A 37 3.49 2.24 -9.73
C ASP A 37 2.62 1.00 -9.97
N ALA A 38 1.92 0.52 -8.94
CA ALA A 38 0.88 -0.52 -9.00
C ALA A 38 -0.44 0.02 -9.63
N HIS A 39 -0.38 0.41 -10.91
CA HIS A 39 -1.47 1.13 -11.60
C HIS A 39 -2.79 0.35 -11.56
N VAL A 40 -2.75 -0.98 -11.75
CA VAL A 40 -3.96 -1.83 -11.72
C VAL A 40 -4.65 -1.75 -10.36
N VAL A 41 -3.89 -1.93 -9.28
CA VAL A 41 -4.41 -1.86 -7.90
C VAL A 41 -4.98 -0.48 -7.61
N LEU A 42 -4.26 0.60 -7.96
CA LEU A 42 -4.73 1.97 -7.71
C LEU A 42 -6.02 2.29 -8.47
N HIS A 43 -6.14 1.88 -9.73
CA HIS A 43 -7.35 2.09 -10.54
C HIS A 43 -8.53 1.21 -10.12
N GLN A 44 -8.28 0.00 -9.63
CA GLN A 44 -9.32 -0.86 -9.08
C GLN A 44 -9.85 -0.30 -7.75
N LEU A 45 -8.96 0.19 -6.89
CA LEU A 45 -9.32 0.82 -5.61
C LEU A 45 -10.00 2.20 -5.77
N SER A 46 -9.76 2.91 -6.87
CA SER A 46 -10.47 4.15 -7.21
C SER A 46 -11.87 3.91 -7.79
N ASN A 47 -12.25 2.66 -8.06
CA ASN A 47 -13.42 2.26 -8.84
C ASN A 47 -13.38 2.71 -10.31
N ASP A 48 -12.21 3.06 -10.85
CA ASP A 48 -12.08 3.38 -12.27
C ASP A 48 -12.16 2.12 -13.14
N TRP A 49 -11.56 1.01 -12.66
CA TRP A 49 -11.43 -0.24 -13.40
C TRP A 49 -12.19 -1.39 -12.71
N PRO A 50 -12.73 -2.35 -13.48
CA PRO A 50 -13.41 -3.50 -12.90
C PRO A 50 -12.44 -4.40 -12.12
N VAL A 51 -12.95 -5.01 -11.06
CA VAL A 51 -12.21 -5.96 -10.23
C VAL A 51 -12.54 -7.38 -10.65
N PHE A 52 -11.52 -8.21 -10.91
CA PHE A 52 -11.72 -9.62 -11.24
C PHE A 52 -11.92 -10.45 -9.96
N SER A 53 -12.53 -11.63 -10.09
CA SER A 53 -13.05 -12.42 -8.97
C SER A 53 -12.01 -12.73 -7.89
N ASP A 54 -10.75 -12.92 -8.26
CA ASP A 54 -9.70 -13.39 -7.36
C ASP A 54 -9.14 -12.25 -6.47
N GLU A 55 -9.22 -11.01 -6.97
CA GLU A 55 -8.71 -9.79 -6.31
C GLU A 55 -9.80 -9.09 -5.47
N GLY A 56 -11.08 -9.39 -5.73
CA GLY A 56 -12.23 -8.76 -5.05
C GLY A 56 -12.17 -8.82 -3.53
N ARG A 57 -11.66 -9.93 -2.97
CA ARG A 57 -11.48 -10.09 -1.52
C ARG A 57 -10.55 -9.04 -0.90
N TRP A 58 -9.54 -8.61 -1.65
CA TRP A 58 -8.56 -7.64 -1.18
C TRP A 58 -9.12 -6.22 -1.26
N VAL A 59 -9.80 -5.91 -2.35
CA VAL A 59 -10.51 -4.62 -2.51
C VAL A 59 -11.50 -4.43 -1.36
N GLU A 60 -12.33 -5.43 -1.07
CA GLU A 60 -13.29 -5.35 0.03
C GLU A 60 -12.60 -5.13 1.39
N ARG A 61 -11.53 -5.86 1.69
CA ARG A 61 -10.76 -5.70 2.94
C ARG A 61 -10.17 -4.29 3.06
N ILE A 62 -9.61 -3.77 1.98
CA ILE A 62 -9.01 -2.44 1.92
C ILE A 62 -10.09 -1.36 2.12
N GLU A 63 -11.21 -1.46 1.43
CA GLU A 63 -12.33 -0.51 1.59
C GLU A 63 -12.87 -0.50 3.01
N GLN A 64 -13.07 -1.69 3.62
CA GLN A 64 -13.55 -1.81 5.00
C GLN A 64 -12.57 -1.13 5.98
N LYS A 65 -11.26 -1.36 5.79
CA LYS A 65 -10.22 -0.72 6.60
C LYS A 65 -10.22 0.81 6.40
N MET A 66 -10.26 1.31 5.16
CA MET A 66 -10.35 2.74 4.89
C MET A 66 -11.57 3.39 5.54
N LYS A 67 -12.75 2.75 5.46
CA LYS A 67 -13.98 3.22 6.11
C LYS A 67 -13.83 3.26 7.63
N LYS A 68 -13.22 2.24 8.24
CA LYS A 68 -12.93 2.21 9.68
C LYS A 68 -12.02 3.39 10.08
N LEU A 69 -10.99 3.67 9.29
CA LEU A 69 -10.06 4.77 9.52
C LEU A 69 -10.64 6.14 9.13
N ARG A 70 -11.78 6.16 8.43
CA ARG A 70 -12.41 7.37 7.86
C ARG A 70 -11.45 8.19 7.01
N ILE A 71 -10.62 7.50 6.24
CA ILE A 71 -9.68 8.12 5.31
C ILE A 71 -10.42 8.47 4.02
N SER A 72 -10.14 9.65 3.48
CA SER A 72 -10.54 10.02 2.11
C SER A 72 -9.36 9.75 1.18
N PRO A 73 -9.30 8.59 0.50
CA PRO A 73 -8.15 8.23 -0.33
C PRO A 73 -8.10 9.09 -1.59
N ILE A 74 -6.89 9.49 -1.97
CA ILE A 74 -6.56 10.07 -3.27
C ILE A 74 -5.51 9.16 -3.89
N TYR A 75 -5.78 8.60 -5.07
CA TYR A 75 -4.86 7.70 -5.74
C TYR A 75 -4.10 8.46 -6.83
N GLU A 76 -2.77 8.43 -6.75
CA GLU A 76 -1.87 9.06 -7.72
C GLU A 76 -0.92 7.99 -8.28
N PRO A 77 -1.29 7.33 -9.41
CA PRO A 77 -0.38 6.47 -10.12
C PRO A 77 0.84 7.27 -10.59
N ILE A 78 2.04 6.83 -10.21
CA ILE A 78 3.31 7.47 -10.56
C ILE A 78 4.14 6.55 -11.46
N ASN A 79 5.18 7.09 -12.09
CA ASN A 79 6.11 6.27 -12.86
C ASN A 79 6.97 5.44 -11.92
N ARG A 80 7.39 4.25 -12.36
CA ARG A 80 8.30 3.38 -11.59
C ARG A 80 9.58 4.05 -11.12
N LYS A 81 10.12 5.02 -11.88
CA LYS A 81 11.31 5.80 -11.48
C LYS A 81 11.06 6.62 -10.20
N GLU A 82 9.84 7.09 -10.00
CA GLU A 82 9.40 7.88 -8.85
C GLU A 82 9.10 6.96 -7.64
N ASN A 83 8.85 5.67 -7.86
CA ASN A 83 8.63 4.66 -6.81
C ASN A 83 9.90 3.85 -6.47
N SER A 84 11.09 4.39 -6.77
CA SER A 84 12.35 3.65 -6.70
C SER A 84 12.74 3.21 -5.28
N GLU A 85 12.40 4.00 -4.25
CA GLU A 85 12.66 3.63 -2.85
C GLU A 85 11.82 2.42 -2.42
N ALA A 86 10.53 2.40 -2.75
CA ALA A 86 9.65 1.27 -2.41
C ALA A 86 10.07 0.00 -3.17
N ASP A 87 10.42 0.12 -4.46
CA ASP A 87 10.97 -0.99 -5.26
C ASP A 87 12.26 -1.54 -4.64
N GLN A 88 13.14 -0.65 -4.15
CA GLN A 88 14.36 -1.04 -3.45
C GLN A 88 14.06 -1.79 -2.14
N LEU A 89 13.10 -1.33 -1.33
CA LEU A 89 12.69 -2.00 -0.08
C LEU A 89 12.11 -3.40 -0.37
N ALA A 90 11.21 -3.51 -1.35
CA ALA A 90 10.64 -4.79 -1.78
C ALA A 90 11.72 -5.76 -2.29
N THR A 91 12.64 -5.28 -3.13
CA THR A 91 13.77 -6.06 -3.64
C THR A 91 14.69 -6.55 -2.52
N GLN A 92 14.92 -5.73 -1.49
CA GLN A 92 15.73 -6.11 -0.34
C GLN A 92 15.04 -7.19 0.52
N ALA A 93 13.73 -7.06 0.74
CA ALA A 93 12.94 -8.08 1.43
C ALA A 93 12.98 -9.43 0.69
N LEU A 94 12.84 -9.44 -0.64
CA LEU A 94 12.99 -10.65 -1.47
C LEU A 94 14.38 -11.30 -1.35
N ARG A 95 15.43 -10.50 -1.11
CA ARG A 95 16.79 -10.97 -0.88
C ARG A 95 17.06 -11.38 0.57
N GLY A 96 16.04 -11.38 1.44
CA GLY A 96 16.17 -11.70 2.86
C GLY A 96 17.00 -10.68 3.65
N LYS A 97 17.17 -9.45 3.14
CA LYS A 97 17.91 -8.40 3.85
C LYS A 97 16.98 -7.74 4.86
N ILE A 98 17.33 -7.83 6.15
CA ILE A 98 16.63 -7.12 7.21
C ILE A 98 17.06 -5.66 7.19
N ILE A 99 16.10 -4.76 7.10
CA ILE A 99 16.32 -3.31 7.16
C ILE A 99 15.79 -2.83 8.51
N VAL A 100 16.61 -2.05 9.22
CA VAL A 100 16.21 -1.40 10.48
C VAL A 100 16.29 0.11 10.27
N SER A 101 15.19 0.81 10.50
CA SER A 101 15.19 2.27 10.51
C SER A 101 15.66 2.77 11.88
N THR A 102 16.63 3.70 11.88
CA THR A 102 17.06 4.39 13.10
C THR A 102 16.64 5.85 12.99
N ILE A 103 15.67 6.27 13.80
CA ILE A 103 15.36 7.69 13.97
C ILE A 103 16.32 8.27 15.02
N GLN A 104 17.14 9.25 14.61
CA GLN A 104 17.91 10.08 15.53
C GLN A 104 17.13 11.37 15.77
N LEU A 105 16.69 11.57 17.01
CA LEU A 105 16.07 12.83 17.45
C LEU A 105 17.17 13.78 17.89
N GLU A 106 17.49 14.78 17.08
CA GLU A 106 18.32 15.89 17.52
C GLU A 106 17.49 16.78 18.45
N ARG A 107 17.96 16.99 19.69
CA ARG A 107 17.38 17.97 20.60
C ARG A 107 17.86 19.36 20.18
N GLU A 108 16.90 20.26 19.90
CA GLU A 108 17.13 21.71 19.86
C GLU A 108 17.52 22.26 21.25
#